data_AF-A0A1T5JUD2-F1
#
_entry.id   AF-A0A1T5JUD2-F1
#
_cell.length_a   1.000
_cell.length_b   1.000
_cell.length_c   1.000
_cell.angle_alpha   90.00
_cell.angle_beta   90.00
_cell.angle_gamma   90.00
#
_symmetry.space_group_name_H-M   'P 1'
#
loop_
_entity.id
_entity.type
_entity.pdbx_description
1 polymer ?
#
loop_
_entity_poly.entity_id
_entity_poly.type
_entity_poly.pdbx_seq_one_letter_code
_entity_poly.pdbx_strand_id
1 'polypeptide(L)'
;MDTLKFTIALTVLAASSSLSAIAATPSASAAPAAITRCVTDTTILQGGFAVKRCYDGKSVGGVGTTLDAAVANANSMATLISANTRCNYSSLAGGPGAFIVSFGCDTGDSSPRARGIGGLGTYMTDAGVNAFGVARLLAATGYICNVSTTTIVLGGYVSNFGCGYPQEGIPRATTITGVGSTATDAAANTLGFAELGAAGFICKTSGSSIRLNGLAYEVRFTCTGRSITGIGSTLTSAGRDALLQASAL
;
A
#
# COMPACT_ATOMS: atom_id res chain seq x y z
N MET A 1 0.64 13.00 60.33
CA MET A 1 1.31 12.67 61.60
C MET A 1 0.38 11.65 62.25
N ASP A 2 0.64 10.34 62.30
CA ASP A 2 1.92 9.64 62.45
C ASP A 2 1.99 8.34 61.62
N THR A 3 3.24 7.95 61.35
CA THR A 3 3.69 6.74 60.65
C THR A 3 4.33 5.75 61.63
N LEU A 4 4.67 4.55 61.12
CA LEU A 4 5.51 3.46 61.67
C LEU A 4 4.77 2.45 62.58
N LYS A 5 4.99 1.12 62.57
CA LYS A 5 6.01 0.22 61.94
C LYS A 5 5.53 -1.25 62.09
N PHE A 6 5.67 -2.07 61.04
CA PHE A 6 6.52 -3.27 60.94
C PHE A 6 6.19 -4.50 61.83
N THR A 7 5.88 -5.66 61.22
CA THR A 7 6.81 -6.81 61.04
C THR A 7 6.04 -8.09 60.67
N ILE A 8 6.71 -8.87 59.81
CA ILE A 8 6.39 -10.13 59.14
C ILE A 8 6.28 -11.31 60.13
N ALA A 9 5.36 -12.25 59.87
CA ALA A 9 5.51 -13.65 60.29
C ALA A 9 5.08 -14.59 59.16
N LEU A 10 6.07 -15.37 58.71
CA LEU A 10 6.04 -16.37 57.65
C LEU A 10 5.57 -17.70 58.27
N THR A 11 4.48 -18.27 57.79
CA THR A 11 4.11 -19.67 58.11
C THR A 11 4.08 -20.50 56.85
N VAL A 12 5.12 -21.32 56.73
CA VAL A 12 5.25 -22.42 55.78
C VAL A 12 4.35 -23.56 56.26
N LEU A 13 3.41 -23.99 55.44
CA LEU A 13 2.79 -25.30 55.59
C LEU A 13 2.82 -26.02 54.24
N ALA A 14 3.73 -26.99 54.17
CA ALA A 14 3.82 -27.94 53.08
C ALA A 14 2.60 -28.85 53.09
N ALA A 15 1.88 -28.88 51.98
CA ALA A 15 0.97 -29.97 51.64
C ALA A 15 1.44 -30.56 50.31
N SER A 16 2.21 -31.64 50.42
CA SER A 16 2.57 -32.54 49.35
C SER A 16 1.37 -33.41 49.02
N SER A 17 0.76 -33.19 47.86
CA SER A 17 -0.16 -34.14 47.24
C SER A 17 0.18 -34.26 45.76
N SER A 18 0.70 -35.43 45.44
CA SER A 18 1.06 -35.98 44.15
C SER A 18 -0.07 -35.86 43.12
N LEU A 19 0.21 -35.20 42.00
CA LEU A 19 -0.47 -35.48 40.73
C LEU A 19 0.57 -35.74 39.66
N SER A 20 0.35 -36.86 38.99
CA SER A 20 1.10 -37.42 37.87
C SER A 20 1.57 -36.35 36.90
N ALA A 21 2.89 -36.27 36.70
CA ALA A 21 3.47 -35.63 35.53
C ALA A 21 3.04 -36.46 34.30
N ILE A 22 1.93 -36.05 33.68
CA ILE A 22 1.70 -36.33 32.28
C ILE A 22 2.87 -35.65 31.60
N ALA A 23 3.85 -36.43 31.15
CA ALA A 23 4.85 -35.96 30.22
C ALA A 23 4.09 -35.53 28.96
N ALA A 24 3.63 -34.28 28.93
CA ALA A 24 3.32 -33.61 27.70
C ALA A 24 4.62 -33.64 26.92
N THR A 25 4.71 -34.58 25.98
CA THR A 25 5.58 -34.46 24.82
C THR A 25 5.57 -32.99 24.45
N PRO A 26 6.73 -32.30 24.42
CA PRO A 26 6.75 -30.95 23.89
C PRO A 26 6.16 -31.07 22.49
N SER A 27 4.93 -30.60 22.30
CA SER A 27 4.41 -30.34 20.97
C SER A 27 5.49 -29.53 20.33
N ALA A 28 6.15 -30.12 19.33
CA ALA A 28 7.12 -29.45 18.51
C ALA A 28 6.47 -28.11 18.17
N SER A 29 7.05 -27.04 18.72
CA SER A 29 6.73 -25.68 18.29
C SER A 29 6.74 -25.78 16.78
N ALA A 30 5.56 -25.63 16.16
CA ALA A 30 5.45 -25.67 14.71
C ALA A 30 6.44 -24.59 14.23
N ALA A 31 7.59 -25.03 13.75
CA ALA A 31 8.50 -24.16 13.05
C ALA A 31 7.64 -23.49 11.97
N PRO A 32 7.72 -22.16 11.78
CA PRO A 32 6.94 -21.51 10.73
C PRO A 32 7.19 -22.33 9.46
N ALA A 33 6.11 -22.87 8.88
CA ALA A 33 6.20 -23.71 7.70
C ALA A 33 7.09 -22.98 6.71
N ALA A 34 8.19 -23.60 6.30
CA ALA A 34 9.11 -23.01 5.35
C ALA A 34 8.29 -22.71 4.10
N ILE A 35 8.02 -21.43 3.84
CA ILE A 35 7.21 -21.06 2.68
C ILE A 35 7.91 -21.66 1.47
N THR A 36 7.25 -22.59 0.78
CA THR A 36 7.88 -23.25 -0.35
C THR A 36 7.94 -22.24 -1.48
N ARG A 37 9.13 -21.66 -1.71
CA ARG A 37 9.34 -20.59 -2.70
C ARG A 37 9.84 -21.21 -4.00
N CYS A 38 9.13 -20.98 -5.09
CA CYS A 38 9.70 -21.14 -6.43
C CYS A 38 9.47 -19.88 -7.25
N VAL A 39 10.40 -19.59 -8.16
CA VAL A 39 10.13 -18.68 -9.28
C VAL A 39 9.46 -19.55 -10.34
N THR A 40 8.25 -19.19 -10.72
CA THR A 40 7.45 -19.98 -11.66
C THR A 40 7.55 -19.38 -13.06
N ASP A 41 7.79 -18.07 -13.17
CA ASP A 41 7.92 -17.38 -14.45
C ASP A 41 8.76 -16.10 -14.31
N THR A 42 9.48 -15.73 -15.36
CA THR A 42 10.21 -14.47 -15.50
C THR A 42 10.02 -13.94 -16.91
N THR A 43 9.45 -12.74 -17.02
CA THR A 43 9.19 -12.05 -18.28
C THR A 43 10.09 -10.82 -18.39
N ILE A 44 10.76 -10.67 -19.53
CA ILE A 44 11.53 -9.46 -19.85
C ILE A 44 10.57 -8.44 -20.44
N LEU A 45 10.56 -7.23 -19.89
CA LEU A 45 9.70 -6.13 -20.31
C LEU A 45 10.56 -4.96 -20.83
N GLN A 46 9.95 -4.08 -21.61
CA GLN A 46 10.60 -2.82 -21.97
C GLN A 46 10.83 -2.00 -20.70
N GLY A 47 12.09 -1.84 -20.30
CA GLY A 47 12.49 -1.12 -19.10
C GLY A 47 12.63 -1.97 -17.83
N GLY A 48 12.51 -3.30 -17.89
CA GLY A 48 12.73 -4.15 -16.71
C GLY A 48 12.28 -5.60 -16.84
N PHE A 49 11.85 -6.16 -15.71
CA PHE A 49 11.48 -7.55 -15.52
C PHE A 49 10.15 -7.63 -14.75
N ALA A 50 9.32 -8.61 -15.10
CA ALA A 50 8.26 -9.11 -14.27
C ALA A 50 8.58 -10.54 -13.83
N VAL A 51 8.28 -10.88 -12.59
CA VAL A 51 8.47 -12.23 -12.06
C VAL A 51 7.17 -12.71 -11.44
N LYS A 52 6.91 -14.02 -11.56
CA LYS A 52 5.85 -14.72 -10.85
C LYS A 52 6.49 -15.74 -9.92
N ARG A 53 6.11 -15.69 -8.64
CA ARG A 53 6.63 -16.57 -7.60
C ARG A 53 5.50 -17.29 -6.90
N CYS A 54 5.72 -18.55 -6.56
CA CYS A 54 4.80 -19.34 -5.75
C CYS A 54 5.25 -19.30 -4.28
N TYR A 55 4.27 -19.15 -3.39
CA TYR A 55 4.38 -19.21 -1.94
C TYR A 55 3.22 -20.08 -1.44
N ASP A 56 3.50 -21.27 -0.92
CA ASP A 56 2.50 -22.22 -0.41
C ASP A 56 1.38 -22.51 -1.42
N GLY A 57 1.75 -22.76 -2.68
CA GLY A 57 0.82 -23.03 -3.78
C GLY A 57 0.12 -21.79 -4.35
N LYS A 58 0.35 -20.60 -3.78
CA LYS A 58 -0.24 -19.32 -4.21
C LYS A 58 0.77 -18.50 -4.99
N SER A 59 0.41 -18.07 -6.19
CA SER A 59 1.28 -17.21 -7.01
C SER A 59 1.10 -15.72 -6.71
N VAL A 60 2.22 -15.00 -6.65
CA VAL A 60 2.28 -13.53 -6.59
C VAL A 60 3.28 -13.01 -7.62
N GLY A 61 3.01 -11.81 -8.13
CA GLY A 61 3.84 -11.13 -9.10
C GLY A 61 4.65 -9.99 -8.50
N GLY A 62 5.76 -9.65 -9.14
CA GLY A 62 6.51 -8.42 -8.89
C GLY A 62 7.12 -7.90 -10.17
N VAL A 63 7.42 -6.60 -10.20
CA VAL A 63 8.03 -5.92 -11.34
C VAL A 63 9.18 -5.04 -10.87
N GLY A 64 10.19 -4.84 -11.71
CA GLY A 64 11.34 -4.00 -11.37
C GLY A 64 12.25 -3.76 -12.55
N THR A 65 13.06 -2.71 -12.50
CA THR A 65 14.06 -2.40 -13.54
C THR A 65 15.16 -3.46 -13.62
N THR A 66 15.42 -4.16 -12.53
CA THR A 66 16.31 -5.34 -12.47
C THR A 66 15.53 -6.57 -12.00
N LEU A 67 16.07 -7.76 -12.27
CA LEU A 67 15.48 -9.01 -11.81
C LEU A 67 15.39 -9.03 -10.27
N ASP A 68 16.43 -8.58 -9.58
CA ASP A 68 16.45 -8.52 -8.10
C ASP A 68 15.37 -7.58 -7.56
N ALA A 69 15.17 -6.42 -8.21
CA ALA A 69 14.10 -5.50 -7.83
C ALA A 69 12.70 -6.11 -8.07
N ALA A 70 12.51 -6.82 -9.19
CA ALA A 70 11.26 -7.52 -9.47
C ALA A 70 10.99 -8.61 -8.43
N VAL A 71 12.02 -9.37 -8.05
CA VAL A 71 11.96 -10.39 -6.98
C VAL A 71 11.66 -9.74 -5.62
N ALA A 72 12.31 -8.64 -5.27
CA ALA A 72 12.05 -7.92 -4.03
C ALA A 72 10.59 -7.45 -3.96
N ASN A 73 10.07 -6.86 -5.03
CA ASN A 73 8.67 -6.44 -5.10
C ASN A 73 7.69 -7.62 -5.03
N ALA A 74 8.01 -8.76 -5.64
CA ALA A 74 7.21 -9.99 -5.51
C ALA A 74 7.22 -10.53 -4.07
N ASN A 75 8.37 -10.47 -3.38
CA ASN A 75 8.48 -10.86 -1.98
C ASN A 75 7.64 -9.94 -1.08
N SER A 76 7.60 -8.64 -1.36
CA SER A 76 6.71 -7.69 -0.66
C SER A 76 5.24 -8.07 -0.88
N MET A 77 4.81 -8.32 -2.11
CA MET A 77 3.44 -8.77 -2.42
C MET A 77 3.07 -10.09 -1.70
N ALA A 78 4.03 -11.00 -1.51
CA ALA A 78 3.80 -12.25 -0.79
C ALA A 78 3.38 -12.04 0.66
N THR A 79 3.72 -10.91 1.28
CA THR A 79 3.31 -10.58 2.65
C THR A 79 1.78 -10.42 2.80
N LEU A 80 1.06 -10.20 1.69
CA LEU A 80 -0.40 -10.05 1.67
C LEU A 80 -1.15 -11.38 1.63
N ILE A 81 -0.45 -12.49 1.41
CA ILE A 81 -1.06 -13.83 1.35
C ILE A 81 -1.74 -14.21 2.67
N SER A 82 -1.18 -13.77 3.80
CA SER A 82 -1.77 -13.97 5.13
C SER A 82 -3.08 -13.21 5.31
N ALA A 83 -3.26 -12.09 4.61
CA ALA A 83 -4.51 -11.33 4.48
C ALA A 83 -5.38 -11.83 3.31
N ASN A 84 -5.16 -13.07 2.86
CA ASN A 84 -5.86 -13.72 1.74
C ASN A 84 -5.83 -12.94 0.42
N THR A 85 -4.90 -12.01 0.26
CA THR A 85 -4.77 -11.16 -0.93
C THR A 85 -3.57 -11.61 -1.77
N ARG A 86 -3.81 -11.85 -3.07
CA ARG A 86 -2.81 -12.35 -4.02
C ARG A 86 -2.83 -11.52 -5.27
N CYS A 87 -1.75 -10.81 -5.55
CA CYS A 87 -1.64 -9.94 -6.72
C CYS A 87 -0.62 -10.49 -7.70
N ASN A 88 -1.01 -10.63 -8.98
CA ASN A 88 -0.11 -11.01 -10.06
C ASN A 88 -0.01 -9.89 -11.08
N TYR A 89 1.19 -9.70 -11.64
CA TYR A 89 1.42 -8.73 -12.71
C TYR A 89 0.49 -9.05 -13.88
N SER A 90 -0.16 -8.03 -14.42
CA SER A 90 -1.12 -8.15 -15.52
C SER A 90 -0.64 -7.42 -16.77
N SER A 91 -0.20 -6.16 -16.63
CA SER A 91 0.21 -5.35 -17.77
C SER A 91 1.14 -4.21 -17.37
N LEU A 92 1.86 -3.73 -18.36
CA LEU A 92 2.74 -2.57 -18.31
C LEU A 92 2.27 -1.59 -19.38
N ALA A 93 2.16 -0.32 -19.01
CA ALA A 93 1.97 0.80 -19.91
C ALA A 93 3.02 1.87 -19.60
N GLY A 94 3.36 2.67 -20.61
CA GLY A 94 4.22 3.83 -20.49
C GLY A 94 3.43 5.12 -20.65
N GLY A 95 3.79 6.14 -19.88
CA GLY A 95 3.41 7.52 -20.08
C GLY A 95 4.65 8.42 -20.17
N PRO A 96 4.49 9.69 -20.56
CA PRO A 96 5.61 10.64 -20.57
C PRO A 96 6.31 10.67 -19.21
N GLY A 97 7.56 10.21 -19.16
CA GLY A 97 8.37 10.18 -17.93
C GLY A 97 7.88 9.25 -16.81
N ALA A 98 6.99 8.30 -17.10
CA ALA A 98 6.40 7.41 -16.10
C ALA A 98 6.12 5.99 -16.60
N PHE A 99 6.25 5.02 -15.70
CA PHE A 99 5.81 3.63 -15.85
C PHE A 99 4.51 3.43 -15.09
N ILE A 100 3.54 2.79 -15.74
CA ILE A 100 2.26 2.38 -15.15
C ILE A 100 2.21 0.87 -15.18
N VAL A 101 2.09 0.25 -14.02
CA VAL A 101 2.00 -1.21 -13.87
C VAL A 101 0.64 -1.56 -13.31
N SER A 102 0.02 -2.62 -13.83
CA SER A 102 -1.25 -3.13 -13.31
C SER A 102 -1.09 -4.55 -12.80
N PHE A 103 -1.77 -4.84 -11.69
CA PHE A 103 -1.84 -6.17 -11.09
C PHE A 103 -3.29 -6.62 -10.97
N GLY A 104 -3.54 -7.88 -11.28
CA GLY A 104 -4.79 -8.55 -10.96
C GLY A 104 -4.70 -9.16 -9.56
N CYS A 105 -5.53 -8.70 -8.64
CA CYS A 105 -5.56 -9.15 -7.26
C CYS A 105 -6.80 -9.98 -6.94
N ASP A 106 -6.62 -11.12 -6.29
CA ASP A 106 -7.67 -11.96 -5.75
C ASP A 106 -7.67 -11.82 -4.22
N THR A 107 -8.82 -11.50 -3.62
CA THR A 107 -8.98 -11.31 -2.17
C THR A 107 -9.64 -12.51 -1.47
N GLY A 108 -9.88 -13.62 -2.19
CA GLY A 108 -10.45 -14.86 -1.67
C GLY A 108 -11.86 -14.75 -1.07
N ASP A 109 -12.50 -13.58 -1.18
CA ASP A 109 -13.94 -13.46 -1.13
C ASP A 109 -14.54 -14.20 -2.34
N SER A 110 -15.73 -14.77 -2.17
CA SER A 110 -16.45 -15.63 -3.12
C SER A 110 -16.73 -15.05 -4.52
N SER A 111 -16.18 -13.88 -4.86
CA SER A 111 -16.29 -13.25 -6.17
C SER A 111 -15.05 -13.56 -7.01
N PRO A 112 -15.16 -14.36 -8.09
CA PRO A 112 -14.03 -14.85 -8.88
C PRO A 112 -13.36 -13.80 -9.78
N ARG A 113 -13.63 -12.49 -9.60
CA ARG A 113 -13.09 -11.44 -10.45
C ARG A 113 -11.84 -10.84 -9.82
N ALA A 114 -10.70 -11.08 -10.46
CA ALA A 114 -9.46 -10.38 -10.16
C ALA A 114 -9.69 -8.86 -10.20
N ARG A 115 -9.40 -8.19 -9.08
CA ARG A 115 -9.51 -6.75 -8.88
C ARG A 115 -8.24 -6.09 -9.42
N GLY A 116 -8.38 -5.24 -10.42
CA GLY A 116 -7.25 -4.52 -11.00
C GLY A 116 -6.77 -3.42 -10.06
N ILE A 117 -5.52 -3.50 -9.62
CA ILE A 117 -4.82 -2.39 -8.95
C ILE A 117 -3.72 -1.84 -9.85
N GLY A 118 -3.32 -0.60 -9.61
CA GLY A 118 -2.28 0.06 -10.40
C GLY A 118 -1.19 0.68 -9.54
N GLY A 119 0.02 0.75 -10.08
CA GLY A 119 1.12 1.53 -9.56
C GLY A 119 1.70 2.43 -10.63
N LEU A 120 2.20 3.58 -10.22
CA LEU A 120 2.84 4.58 -11.05
C LEU A 120 4.22 4.88 -10.47
N GLY A 121 5.23 5.06 -11.32
CA GLY A 121 6.56 5.46 -10.89
C GLY A 121 7.39 6.03 -12.02
N THR A 122 8.43 6.79 -11.69
CA THR A 122 9.42 7.26 -12.66
C THR A 122 10.26 6.09 -13.19
N TYR A 123 10.46 5.07 -12.36
CA TYR A 123 11.04 3.78 -12.75
C TYR A 123 10.03 2.64 -12.55
N MET A 124 10.22 1.55 -13.30
CA MET A 124 9.38 0.36 -13.16
C MET A 124 9.39 -0.23 -11.74
N THR A 125 10.54 -0.16 -11.05
CA THR A 125 10.68 -0.58 -9.65
C THR A 125 9.77 0.22 -8.73
N ASP A 126 9.77 1.54 -8.86
CA ASP A 126 8.95 2.44 -8.06
C ASP A 126 7.46 2.21 -8.33
N ALA A 127 7.09 1.99 -9.58
CA ALA A 127 5.73 1.64 -9.96
C ALA A 127 5.28 0.35 -9.25
N GLY A 128 6.16 -0.65 -9.15
CA GLY A 128 5.93 -1.88 -8.37
C GLY A 128 5.78 -1.64 -6.87
N VAL A 129 6.62 -0.77 -6.28
CA VAL A 129 6.53 -0.39 -4.86
C VAL A 129 5.21 0.34 -4.57
N ASN A 130 4.82 1.29 -5.42
CA ASN A 130 3.56 2.01 -5.28
C ASN A 130 2.34 1.10 -5.48
N ALA A 131 2.40 0.15 -6.43
CA ALA A 131 1.37 -0.88 -6.59
C ALA A 131 1.24 -1.74 -5.32
N PHE A 132 2.34 -2.07 -4.66
CA PHE A 132 2.30 -2.79 -3.38
C PHE A 132 1.60 -1.99 -2.28
N GLY A 133 1.83 -0.67 -2.22
CA GLY A 133 1.09 0.22 -1.33
C GLY A 133 -0.43 0.16 -1.56
N VAL A 134 -0.86 0.18 -2.82
CA VAL A 134 -2.28 0.02 -3.17
C VAL A 134 -2.80 -1.38 -2.82
N ALA A 135 -2.01 -2.42 -3.04
CA ALA A 135 -2.37 -3.80 -2.67
C ALA A 135 -2.57 -3.95 -1.16
N ARG A 136 -1.75 -3.28 -0.35
CA ARG A 136 -1.92 -3.21 1.11
C ARG A 136 -3.22 -2.53 1.49
N LEU A 137 -3.56 -1.41 0.85
CA LEU A 137 -4.83 -0.72 1.08
C LEU A 137 -6.03 -1.62 0.77
N LEU A 138 -5.98 -2.33 -0.37
CA LEU A 138 -6.99 -3.32 -0.76
C LEU A 138 -7.10 -4.43 0.29
N ALA A 139 -5.98 -5.02 0.72
CA ALA A 139 -5.98 -6.10 1.71
C ALA A 139 -6.52 -5.65 3.08
N ALA A 140 -6.25 -4.41 3.47
CA ALA A 140 -6.65 -3.86 4.78
C ALA A 140 -8.12 -3.40 4.82
N THR A 141 -8.63 -2.86 3.70
CA THR A 141 -9.92 -2.13 3.70
C THR A 141 -10.92 -2.64 2.68
N GLY A 142 -10.50 -3.41 1.67
CA GLY A 142 -11.33 -3.72 0.50
C GLY A 142 -11.41 -2.60 -0.55
N TYR A 143 -10.72 -1.46 -0.32
CA TYR A 143 -10.73 -0.31 -1.21
C TYR A 143 -9.77 -0.53 -2.38
N ILE A 144 -10.29 -0.50 -3.61
CA ILE A 144 -9.51 -0.73 -4.83
C ILE A 144 -9.11 0.62 -5.41
N CYS A 145 -7.86 0.75 -5.83
CA CYS A 145 -7.40 1.88 -6.62
C CYS A 145 -6.61 1.41 -7.84
N ASN A 146 -6.84 2.04 -8.99
CA ASN A 146 -6.04 1.81 -10.18
C ASN A 146 -5.66 3.15 -10.83
N VAL A 147 -4.50 3.21 -11.46
CA VAL A 147 -4.03 4.39 -12.19
C VAL A 147 -5.00 4.63 -13.34
N SER A 148 -5.63 5.81 -13.35
CA SER A 148 -6.50 6.24 -14.44
C SER A 148 -5.70 7.04 -15.46
N THR A 149 -5.01 8.08 -15.01
CA THR A 149 -4.19 8.95 -15.86
C THR A 149 -3.05 9.55 -15.05
N THR A 150 -2.02 9.98 -15.77
CA THR A 150 -0.93 10.81 -15.23
C THR A 150 -0.67 11.94 -16.21
N THR A 151 -0.43 13.14 -15.69
CA THR A 151 -0.23 14.35 -16.51
C THR A 151 0.98 15.12 -16.00
N ILE A 152 1.84 15.54 -16.93
CA ILE A 152 2.93 16.47 -16.63
C ILE A 152 2.34 17.86 -16.47
N VAL A 153 2.73 18.54 -15.40
CA VAL A 153 2.31 19.90 -15.06
C VAL A 153 3.54 20.74 -14.76
N LEU A 154 3.32 22.03 -14.49
CA LEU A 154 4.41 22.94 -14.11
C LEU A 154 5.18 22.40 -12.91
N GLY A 155 6.43 21.99 -13.14
CA GLY A 155 7.33 21.52 -12.09
C GLY A 155 7.10 20.09 -11.57
N GLY A 156 6.27 19.27 -12.22
CA GLY A 156 6.06 17.89 -11.80
C GLY A 156 4.93 17.13 -12.50
N TYR A 157 4.26 16.28 -11.72
CA TYR A 157 3.25 15.31 -12.15
C TYR A 157 2.00 15.44 -11.29
N VAL A 158 0.84 15.28 -11.94
CA VAL A 158 -0.44 14.97 -11.30
C VAL A 158 -0.77 13.53 -11.64
N SER A 159 -1.00 12.70 -10.64
CA SER A 159 -1.43 11.32 -10.82
C SER A 159 -2.88 11.16 -10.36
N ASN A 160 -3.70 10.51 -11.17
CA ASN A 160 -5.12 10.30 -10.93
C ASN A 160 -5.39 8.81 -10.81
N PHE A 161 -5.95 8.39 -9.68
CA PHE A 161 -6.32 7.01 -9.41
C PHE A 161 -7.84 6.93 -9.35
N GLY A 162 -8.42 6.00 -10.10
CA GLY A 162 -9.82 5.63 -9.94
C GLY A 162 -9.92 4.70 -8.73
N CYS A 163 -10.56 5.17 -7.68
CA CYS A 163 -10.65 4.45 -6.40
C CYS A 163 -12.10 4.19 -5.99
N GLY A 164 -12.37 3.06 -5.36
CA GLY A 164 -13.70 2.76 -4.84
C GLY A 164 -13.83 1.37 -4.23
N TYR A 165 -14.93 1.17 -3.51
CA TYR A 165 -15.33 -0.15 -3.08
C TYR A 165 -15.94 -0.93 -4.23
N PRO A 166 -15.58 -2.21 -4.40
CA PRO A 166 -16.25 -3.07 -5.33
C PRO A 166 -17.64 -3.44 -4.82
N GLN A 167 -18.64 -2.65 -5.15
CA GLN A 167 -20.01 -3.15 -5.11
C GLN A 167 -20.31 -3.87 -6.43
N GLU A 168 -21.01 -5.01 -6.33
CA GLU A 168 -21.53 -5.69 -7.52
C GLU A 168 -22.41 -4.70 -8.32
N GLY A 169 -21.93 -4.31 -9.50
CA GLY A 169 -22.74 -3.59 -10.49
C GLY A 169 -22.72 -2.06 -10.47
N ILE A 170 -22.03 -1.37 -9.54
CA ILE A 170 -21.93 0.11 -9.59
C ILE A 170 -20.50 0.56 -9.24
N PRO A 171 -19.70 0.99 -10.23
CA PRO A 171 -18.46 1.67 -9.91
C PRO A 171 -18.79 3.10 -9.48
N ARG A 172 -18.93 3.36 -8.17
CA ARG A 172 -18.69 4.71 -7.64
C ARG A 172 -17.18 4.97 -7.58
N ALA A 173 -16.50 4.73 -8.70
CA ALA A 173 -15.08 5.01 -8.84
C ALA A 173 -14.93 6.53 -8.74
N THR A 174 -14.34 6.99 -7.63
CA THR A 174 -14.05 8.39 -7.44
C THR A 174 -12.58 8.62 -7.76
N THR A 175 -12.31 9.70 -8.48
CA THR A 175 -10.94 10.09 -8.79
C THR A 175 -10.29 10.67 -7.55
N ILE A 176 -9.22 10.03 -7.10
CA ILE A 176 -8.31 10.55 -6.09
C ILE A 176 -7.04 10.97 -6.79
N THR A 177 -6.48 12.09 -6.38
CA THR A 177 -5.30 12.65 -7.06
C THR A 177 -4.21 12.99 -6.08
N GLY A 178 -2.98 12.89 -6.54
CA GLY A 178 -1.79 13.35 -5.82
C GLY A 178 -0.82 13.99 -6.79
N VAL A 179 0.02 14.85 -6.24
CA VAL A 179 0.99 15.65 -6.99
C VAL A 179 2.39 15.39 -6.47
N GLY A 180 3.37 15.50 -7.36
CA GLY A 180 4.77 15.31 -6.99
C GLY A 180 5.71 15.79 -8.08
N SER A 181 6.94 16.12 -7.71
CA SER A 181 7.98 16.52 -8.67
C SER A 181 8.38 15.38 -9.59
N THR A 182 8.17 14.13 -9.16
CA THR A 182 8.31 12.91 -9.96
C THR A 182 7.00 12.14 -10.03
N ALA A 183 6.87 11.23 -10.99
CA ALA A 183 5.71 10.34 -11.08
C ALA A 183 5.62 9.41 -9.84
N THR A 184 6.78 9.01 -9.31
CA THR A 184 6.88 8.24 -8.06
C THR A 184 6.31 9.00 -6.87
N ASP A 185 6.71 10.27 -6.70
CA ASP A 185 6.22 11.11 -5.60
C ASP A 185 4.73 11.41 -5.71
N ALA A 186 4.25 11.67 -6.93
CA ALA A 186 2.84 11.91 -7.18
C ALA A 186 2.01 10.69 -6.79
N ALA A 187 2.45 9.49 -7.17
CA ALA A 187 1.79 8.24 -6.81
C ALA A 187 1.80 7.97 -5.30
N ALA A 188 2.93 8.24 -4.61
CA ALA A 188 3.03 8.08 -3.17
C ALA A 188 2.07 9.03 -2.42
N ASN A 189 1.99 10.30 -2.84
CA ASN A 189 1.02 11.24 -2.28
C ASN A 189 -0.43 10.83 -2.62
N THR A 190 -0.69 10.30 -3.83
CA THR A 190 -2.02 9.77 -4.18
C THR A 190 -2.42 8.61 -3.30
N LEU A 191 -1.50 7.71 -2.97
CA LEU A 191 -1.79 6.59 -2.06
C LEU A 191 -2.19 7.09 -0.67
N GLY A 192 -1.51 8.10 -0.13
CA GLY A 192 -1.91 8.71 1.14
C GLY A 192 -3.32 9.32 1.07
N PHE A 193 -3.67 10.00 -0.02
CA PHE A 193 -5.05 10.48 -0.22
C PHE A 193 -6.05 9.33 -0.44
N ALA A 194 -5.62 8.19 -1.00
CA ALA A 194 -6.46 7.01 -1.16
C ALA A 194 -6.78 6.35 0.18
N GLU A 195 -5.85 6.35 1.13
CA GLU A 195 -6.08 5.91 2.51
C GLU A 195 -7.15 6.78 3.19
N LEU A 196 -7.09 8.12 3.02
CA LEU A 196 -8.16 9.02 3.47
C LEU A 196 -9.48 8.77 2.73
N GLY A 197 -9.42 8.46 1.43
CA GLY A 197 -10.56 8.13 0.59
C GLY A 197 -11.28 6.86 1.05
N ALA A 198 -10.56 5.85 1.53
CA ALA A 198 -11.14 4.65 2.15
C ALA A 198 -11.91 4.99 3.44
N ALA A 199 -11.52 6.05 4.17
CA ALA A 199 -12.28 6.59 5.29
C ALA A 199 -13.42 7.55 4.88
N GLY A 200 -13.65 7.76 3.58
CA GLY A 200 -14.71 8.62 3.04
C GLY A 200 -14.27 10.05 2.74
N PHE A 201 -13.00 10.40 2.91
CA PHE A 201 -12.48 11.74 2.65
C PHE A 201 -11.75 11.79 1.30
N ILE A 202 -12.47 12.20 0.25
CA ILE A 202 -12.00 12.10 -1.13
C ILE A 202 -11.45 13.44 -1.58
N CYS A 203 -10.14 13.48 -1.84
CA CYS A 203 -9.42 14.64 -2.33
C CYS A 203 -9.08 14.54 -3.81
N LYS A 204 -9.31 15.64 -4.54
CA LYS A 204 -8.89 15.78 -5.95
C LYS A 204 -8.32 17.16 -6.25
N THR A 205 -7.40 17.23 -7.20
CA THR A 205 -6.82 18.45 -7.75
C THR A 205 -6.73 18.37 -9.28
N SER A 206 -6.32 19.47 -9.90
CA SER A 206 -6.10 19.60 -11.34
C SER A 206 -4.85 20.42 -11.59
N GLY A 207 -4.26 20.32 -12.78
CA GLY A 207 -3.10 21.13 -13.15
C GLY A 207 -3.33 22.64 -13.04
N SER A 208 -4.57 23.11 -13.27
CA SER A 208 -4.96 24.51 -13.10
C SER A 208 -5.03 24.99 -11.64
N SER A 209 -5.00 24.06 -10.68
CA SER A 209 -5.00 24.35 -9.24
C SER A 209 -3.59 24.42 -8.65
N ILE A 210 -2.57 24.30 -9.50
CA ILE A 210 -1.16 24.39 -9.15
C ILE A 210 -0.66 25.77 -9.57
N ARG A 211 -0.04 26.49 -8.64
CA ARG A 211 0.53 27.82 -8.88
C ARG A 211 1.93 27.88 -8.30
N LEU A 212 2.78 28.67 -8.94
CA LEU A 212 4.06 29.08 -8.38
C LEU A 212 3.89 30.50 -7.84
N ASN A 213 3.98 30.66 -6.53
CA ASN A 213 3.91 31.95 -5.86
C ASN A 213 5.29 32.29 -5.29
N GLY A 214 6.04 33.11 -6.04
CA GLY A 214 7.45 33.35 -5.75
C GLY A 214 8.28 32.08 -5.89
N LEU A 215 8.85 31.60 -4.79
CA LEU A 215 9.68 30.38 -4.73
C LEU A 215 8.94 29.16 -4.16
N ALA A 216 7.64 29.28 -3.89
CA ALA A 216 6.83 28.21 -3.34
C ALA A 216 5.79 27.70 -4.35
N TYR A 217 5.61 26.38 -4.39
CA TYR A 217 4.47 25.74 -5.01
C TYR A 217 3.28 25.79 -4.08
N GLU A 218 2.14 26.24 -4.61
CA GLU A 218 0.84 26.16 -3.96
C GLU A 218 -0.05 25.21 -4.76
N VAL A 219 -0.64 24.23 -4.08
CA VAL A 219 -1.52 23.25 -4.71
C VAL A 219 -2.84 23.17 -3.96
N ARG A 220 -3.92 23.51 -4.64
CA ARG A 220 -5.27 23.43 -4.07
C ARG A 220 -5.93 22.10 -4.39
N PHE A 221 -6.37 21.40 -3.36
CA PHE A 221 -7.19 20.20 -3.41
C PHE A 221 -8.62 20.52 -2.99
N THR A 222 -9.60 19.91 -3.67
CA THR A 222 -10.98 19.86 -3.23
C THR A 222 -11.23 18.51 -2.57
N CYS A 223 -11.50 18.52 -1.27
CA CYS A 223 -11.71 17.33 -0.45
C CYS A 223 -13.11 17.36 0.17
N THR A 224 -14.00 16.45 -0.26
CA THR A 224 -15.38 16.33 0.27
C THR A 224 -16.09 17.68 0.50
N GLY A 225 -16.01 18.58 -0.50
CA GLY A 225 -16.64 19.91 -0.46
C GLY A 225 -15.81 21.03 0.21
N ARG A 226 -14.66 20.72 0.80
CA ARG A 226 -13.72 21.70 1.38
C ARG A 226 -12.52 21.91 0.48
N SER A 227 -11.92 23.10 0.54
CA SER A 227 -10.67 23.40 -0.14
C SER A 227 -9.51 23.28 0.85
N ILE A 228 -8.45 22.59 0.45
CA ILE A 228 -7.20 22.46 1.19
C ILE A 228 -6.07 22.93 0.28
N THR A 229 -5.17 23.76 0.79
CA THR A 229 -4.04 24.27 0.01
C THR A 229 -2.75 23.82 0.67
N GLY A 230 -1.99 22.98 -0.04
CA GLY A 230 -0.66 22.60 0.37
C GLY A 230 0.39 23.56 -0.19
N ILE A 231 1.42 23.84 0.60
CA ILE A 231 2.51 24.74 0.25
C ILE A 231 3.86 24.03 0.42
N GLY A 232 4.78 24.23 -0.53
CA GLY A 232 6.10 23.62 -0.43
C GLY A 232 7.11 24.20 -1.41
N SER A 233 8.40 23.95 -1.16
CA SER A 233 9.48 24.33 -2.09
C SER A 233 9.49 23.47 -3.36
N THR A 234 8.79 22.34 -3.34
CA THR A 234 8.60 21.42 -4.47
C THR A 234 7.15 21.00 -4.55
N LEU A 235 6.73 20.52 -5.72
CA LEU A 235 5.39 19.97 -5.88
C LEU A 235 5.16 18.77 -4.95
N THR A 236 6.20 17.96 -4.69
CA THR A 236 6.15 16.85 -3.72
C THR A 236 5.84 17.31 -2.31
N SER A 237 6.53 18.37 -1.83
CA SER A 237 6.33 18.90 -0.48
C SER A 237 4.98 19.59 -0.34
N ALA A 238 4.55 20.35 -1.35
CA ALA A 238 3.20 20.95 -1.37
C ALA A 238 2.10 19.88 -1.35
N GLY A 239 2.23 18.81 -2.13
CA GLY A 239 1.28 17.69 -2.11
C GLY A 239 1.21 16.98 -0.76
N ARG A 240 2.37 16.81 -0.10
CA ARG A 240 2.46 16.19 1.22
C ARG A 240 1.88 17.07 2.33
N ASP A 241 2.13 18.37 2.27
CA ASP A 241 1.52 19.34 3.18
C ASP A 241 -0.01 19.34 3.07
N ALA A 242 -0.55 19.34 1.84
CA ALA A 242 -1.99 19.20 1.62
C ALA A 242 -2.55 17.89 2.22
N LEU A 243 -1.82 16.78 2.06
CA LEU A 243 -2.23 15.48 2.63
C LEU A 243 -2.26 15.52 4.17
N LEU A 244 -1.25 16.11 4.79
CA LEU A 244 -1.21 16.28 6.25
C LEU A 244 -2.36 17.14 6.74
N GLN A 245 -2.62 18.27 6.08
CA GLN A 245 -3.77 19.13 6.39
C GLN A 245 -5.10 18.39 6.22
N ALA A 246 -5.24 17.58 5.17
CA ALA A 246 -6.43 16.76 4.92
C ALA A 246 -6.66 15.70 6.02
N SER A 247 -5.58 15.09 6.52
CA SER A 247 -5.66 14.07 7.57
C SER A 247 -6.01 14.62 8.95
N ALA A 248 -5.94 15.94 9.14
CA ALA A 248 -6.25 16.61 10.40
C ALA A 248 -7.71 17.09 10.50
N LEU A 249 -8.54 16.79 9.50
CA LEU A 249 -9.96 17.17 9.43
C LEU A 249 -10.90 16.05 9.89
#